data_AF-A0A934UQH1-F1
#
_entry.id   AF-A0A934UQH1-F1
#
_cell.length_a   1.000
_cell.length_b   1.000
_cell.length_c   1.000
_cell.angle_alpha   90.00
_cell.angle_beta   90.00
_cell.angle_gamma   90.00
#
_symmetry.space_group_name_H-M   'P 1'
#
loop_
_entity.id
_entity.type
_entity.pdbx_description
1 polymer ?
#
loop_
_entity_poly.entity_id
_entity_poly.type
_entity_poly.pdbx_seq_one_letter_code
_entity_poly.pdbx_strand_id
1 'polypeptide(L)'
;MRRRLNRLAIGVSLALAAGAAFALDEQQHGSGAQCIAGNCESGMGTVQWVNRTQFTGPWQGGRFVDAIYDVRWPADPSRTYRVRVGSDGMLEEGTMVRGGAVSFEKIPSTYTGTFWAAANPFVGRNVAVFKTGRYEDTKGRIYDGDFVYVPSKIAGMGVYVFQGVRIDAEEDEVIAGLFASDEFGPNQNITFYRAREDYLVKLQNDFAGAKADADRDAQTQAFFKALLGITNAGVNMMQGRSSGSGGNRMALDLLSQVIKGQQKADAAVETLGADLQRRIAAQPKLQTELQLAGVSTSREVAQKVAQSLLAKPRKMTQKEYAELLRQGQQP
;
A
#
# COMPACT_ATOMS: atom_id res chain seq x y z
N MET A 1 34.62 -12.52 -83.41
CA MET A 1 34.84 -11.45 -82.42
C MET A 1 33.94 -11.70 -81.21
N ARG A 2 34.54 -12.03 -80.06
CA ARG A 2 33.86 -12.31 -78.78
C ARG A 2 34.08 -11.13 -77.82
N ARG A 3 33.03 -10.44 -77.36
CA ARG A 3 33.05 -9.57 -76.16
C ARG A 3 31.64 -9.60 -75.52
N ARG A 4 31.43 -10.50 -74.56
CA ARG A 4 31.42 -10.29 -73.09
C ARG A 4 30.23 -9.45 -72.61
N LEU A 5 29.18 -10.15 -72.15
CA LEU A 5 28.09 -9.62 -71.32
C LEU A 5 28.65 -9.20 -69.94
N ASN A 6 28.46 -7.93 -69.58
CA ASN A 6 28.58 -7.48 -68.20
C ASN A 6 27.32 -7.87 -67.43
N ARG A 7 27.40 -8.91 -66.60
CA ARG A 7 26.42 -9.20 -65.56
C ARG A 7 26.77 -8.35 -64.34
N LEU A 8 26.00 -7.29 -64.09
CA LEU A 8 25.98 -6.60 -62.80
C LEU A 8 25.35 -7.56 -61.78
N ALA A 9 26.16 -8.05 -60.85
CA ALA A 9 25.70 -8.78 -59.68
C ALA A 9 25.19 -7.76 -58.66
N ILE A 10 23.87 -7.68 -58.50
CA ILE A 10 23.23 -7.01 -57.36
C ILE A 10 23.38 -7.95 -56.17
N GLY A 11 24.41 -7.73 -55.36
CA GLY A 11 24.59 -8.37 -54.07
C GLY A 11 23.59 -7.80 -53.08
N VAL A 12 22.42 -8.42 -52.97
CA VAL A 12 21.49 -8.16 -51.87
C VAL A 12 22.07 -8.82 -50.63
N SER A 13 22.82 -8.05 -49.84
CA SER A 13 23.19 -8.42 -48.48
C SER A 13 21.92 -8.37 -47.60
N LEU A 14 21.15 -9.45 -47.57
CA LEU A 14 20.22 -9.72 -46.49
C LEU A 14 21.05 -9.96 -45.23
N ALA A 15 21.34 -8.89 -44.49
CA ALA A 15 21.68 -9.02 -43.08
C ALA A 15 20.42 -9.52 -42.36
N LEU A 16 20.30 -10.84 -42.26
CA LEU A 16 19.46 -11.49 -41.27
C LEU A 16 19.97 -11.03 -39.89
N ALA A 17 19.43 -9.92 -39.40
CA ALA A 17 19.41 -9.63 -37.98
C ALA A 17 18.53 -10.71 -37.35
N ALA A 18 19.09 -11.90 -37.15
CA ALA A 18 18.63 -12.82 -36.11
C ALA A 18 18.82 -12.04 -34.82
N GLY A 19 17.80 -11.27 -34.44
CA GLY A 19 17.74 -10.64 -33.14
C GLY A 19 17.93 -11.75 -32.15
N ALA A 20 19.08 -11.74 -31.46
CA ALA A 20 19.25 -12.56 -30.28
C ALA A 20 17.97 -12.37 -29.47
N ALA A 21 17.31 -13.48 -29.12
CA ALA A 21 16.29 -13.42 -28.09
C ALA A 21 17.01 -12.91 -26.84
N PHE A 22 16.98 -11.59 -26.65
CA PHE A 22 17.67 -10.88 -25.57
C PHE A 22 17.10 -11.42 -24.28
N ALA A 23 17.85 -12.28 -23.62
CA ALA A 23 17.34 -13.11 -22.54
C ALA A 23 17.05 -12.21 -21.34
N LEU A 24 15.76 -11.89 -21.15
CA LEU A 24 15.26 -11.40 -19.88
C LEU A 24 15.45 -12.48 -18.83
N ASP A 25 15.75 -12.07 -17.60
CA ASP A 25 15.86 -13.01 -16.50
C ASP A 25 14.48 -13.62 -16.19
N GLU A 26 14.28 -14.87 -16.61
CA GLU A 26 13.00 -15.55 -16.46
C GLU A 26 12.60 -15.72 -14.98
N GLN A 27 13.59 -15.78 -14.07
CA GLN A 27 13.34 -15.87 -12.64
C GLN A 27 12.67 -14.61 -12.08
N GLN A 28 13.11 -13.42 -12.50
CA GLN A 28 12.53 -12.14 -12.08
C GLN A 28 11.25 -11.79 -12.86
N HIS A 29 11.21 -12.09 -14.17
CA HIS A 29 10.17 -11.59 -15.05
C HIS A 29 9.06 -12.61 -15.37
N GLY A 30 9.36 -13.90 -15.25
CA GLY A 30 8.51 -15.00 -15.73
C GLY A 30 8.61 -15.19 -17.25
N SER A 31 8.19 -16.38 -17.72
CA SER A 31 8.31 -16.82 -19.13
C SER A 31 7.56 -15.98 -20.17
N GLY A 32 6.65 -15.11 -19.73
CA GLY A 32 5.80 -14.31 -20.61
C GLY A 32 6.21 -12.85 -20.75
N ALA A 33 7.33 -12.43 -20.15
CA ALA A 33 7.86 -11.09 -20.35
C ALA A 33 8.65 -11.00 -21.67
N GLN A 34 8.51 -9.88 -22.37
CA GLN A 34 9.13 -9.66 -23.67
C GLN A 34 9.80 -8.30 -23.73
N CYS A 35 11.03 -8.23 -24.25
CA CYS A 35 11.66 -6.96 -24.61
C CYS A 35 11.04 -6.47 -25.92
N ILE A 36 10.32 -5.34 -25.86
CA ILE A 36 9.57 -4.80 -27.01
C ILE A 36 10.24 -3.57 -27.64
N ALA A 37 11.23 -2.97 -26.97
CA ALA A 37 12.04 -1.87 -27.51
C ALA A 37 13.38 -1.74 -26.76
N GLY A 38 14.41 -1.22 -27.43
CA GLY A 38 15.72 -0.90 -26.83
C GLY A 38 16.57 -2.13 -26.48
N ASN A 39 17.47 -1.97 -25.51
CA ASN A 39 18.34 -3.03 -24.98
C ASN A 39 17.91 -3.38 -23.55
N CYS A 40 17.09 -4.43 -23.40
CA CYS A 40 16.64 -4.90 -22.10
C CYS A 40 17.63 -5.83 -21.39
N GLU A 41 18.76 -6.18 -22.02
CA GLU A 41 19.81 -7.00 -21.40
C GLU A 41 20.80 -6.12 -20.63
N SER A 42 21.23 -5.00 -21.22
CA SER A 42 22.31 -4.16 -20.68
C SER A 42 22.21 -2.71 -21.18
N GLY A 43 21.16 -1.99 -20.80
CA GLY A 43 20.97 -0.61 -21.23
C GLY A 43 19.55 -0.11 -21.02
N MET A 44 19.13 0.85 -21.85
CA MET A 44 17.77 1.37 -21.84
C MET A 44 16.86 0.52 -22.71
N GLY A 45 15.77 0.01 -22.15
CA GLY A 45 14.82 -0.86 -22.85
C GLY A 45 13.42 -0.81 -22.29
N THR A 46 12.46 -1.35 -23.04
CA THR A 46 11.07 -1.50 -22.65
C THR A 46 10.71 -2.98 -22.58
N VAL A 47 10.33 -3.45 -21.39
CA VAL A 47 9.82 -4.80 -21.16
C VAL A 47 8.31 -4.76 -21.00
N GLN A 48 7.61 -5.68 -21.67
CA GLN A 48 6.17 -5.87 -21.56
C GLN A 48 5.87 -7.25 -20.97
N TRP A 49 4.98 -7.30 -19.97
CA TRP A 49 4.48 -8.54 -19.38
C TRP A 49 3.23 -9.05 -20.09
N VAL A 50 2.84 -10.30 -19.79
CA VAL A 50 1.58 -10.92 -20.29
C VAL A 50 0.35 -10.07 -19.99
N ASN A 51 0.33 -9.39 -18.84
CA ASN A 51 -0.77 -8.48 -18.47
C ASN A 51 -0.73 -7.13 -19.21
N ARG A 52 0.19 -6.96 -20.18
CA ARG A 52 0.47 -5.75 -20.96
C ARG A 52 1.02 -4.56 -20.17
N THR A 53 1.41 -4.74 -18.92
CA THR A 53 2.18 -3.72 -18.20
C THR A 53 3.52 -3.54 -18.90
N GLN A 54 3.92 -2.30 -19.15
CA GLN A 54 5.18 -1.97 -19.79
C GLN A 54 6.06 -1.18 -18.82
N PHE A 55 7.31 -1.59 -18.65
CA PHE A 55 8.34 -0.85 -17.91
C PHE A 55 9.41 -0.40 -18.88
N THR A 56 9.66 0.91 -18.95
CA THR A 56 10.73 1.51 -19.75
C THR A 56 11.76 2.12 -18.82
N GLY A 57 13.02 1.70 -18.94
CA GLY A 57 14.08 2.18 -18.05
C GLY A 57 15.40 1.45 -18.27
N PRO A 58 16.37 1.60 -17.34
CA PRO A 58 17.65 0.92 -17.39
C PRO A 58 17.54 -0.56 -17.02
N TRP A 59 18.40 -1.41 -17.57
CA TRP A 59 18.44 -2.86 -17.35
C TRP A 59 19.88 -3.33 -17.23
N GLN A 60 20.12 -4.34 -16.38
CA GLN A 60 21.44 -4.97 -16.25
C GLN A 60 21.29 -6.48 -16.10
N GLY A 61 21.92 -7.24 -17.00
CA GLY A 61 21.80 -8.69 -17.05
C GLY A 61 20.37 -9.18 -17.24
N GLY A 62 19.55 -8.44 -18.00
CA GLY A 62 18.14 -8.79 -18.21
C GLY A 62 17.25 -8.58 -16.98
N ARG A 63 17.72 -7.84 -15.96
CA ARG A 63 17.07 -7.60 -14.67
C ARG A 63 16.84 -6.11 -14.40
N PHE A 64 15.91 -5.83 -13.49
CA PHE A 64 15.75 -4.51 -12.87
C PHE A 64 17.03 -4.07 -12.15
N VAL A 65 17.32 -2.77 -12.21
CA VAL A 65 18.30 -2.09 -11.36
C VAL A 65 17.55 -1.11 -10.46
N ASP A 66 18.11 -0.74 -9.31
CA ASP A 66 17.52 0.32 -8.46
C ASP A 66 17.52 1.65 -9.22
N ALA A 67 16.36 2.00 -9.79
CA ALA A 67 16.18 3.15 -10.65
C ALA A 67 14.71 3.54 -10.80
N ILE A 68 14.48 4.66 -11.48
CA ILE A 68 13.14 5.10 -11.89
C ILE A 68 12.84 4.56 -13.29
N TYR A 69 11.66 3.95 -13.42
CA TYR A 69 11.10 3.45 -14.67
C TYR A 69 9.86 4.25 -15.04
N ASP A 70 9.65 4.44 -16.34
CA ASP A 70 8.39 4.88 -16.90
C ASP A 70 7.50 3.66 -17.13
N VAL A 71 6.41 3.59 -16.36
CA VAL A 71 5.49 2.47 -16.36
C VAL A 71 4.19 2.84 -17.06
N ARG A 72 3.78 2.03 -18.04
CA ARG A 72 2.45 2.12 -18.66
C ARG A 72 1.60 0.96 -18.14
N TRP A 73 0.59 1.31 -17.35
CA TRP A 73 -0.33 0.32 -16.79
C TRP A 73 -1.40 -0.06 -17.82
N PRO A 74 -1.83 -1.33 -17.89
CA PRO A 74 -2.84 -1.76 -18.84
C PRO A 74 -4.22 -1.13 -18.58
N ALA A 75 -4.49 -0.76 -17.33
CA ALA A 75 -5.70 -0.07 -16.89
C ALA A 75 -5.78 1.37 -17.40
N ASP A 76 -4.63 1.98 -17.74
CA ASP A 76 -4.54 3.30 -18.32
C ASP A 76 -3.40 3.38 -19.33
N PRO A 77 -3.61 2.84 -20.54
CA PRO A 77 -2.57 2.77 -21.56
C PRO A 77 -2.23 4.15 -22.14
N SER A 78 -3.01 5.18 -21.85
CA SER A 78 -2.84 6.54 -22.39
C SER A 78 -1.76 7.34 -21.65
N ARG A 79 -1.40 6.92 -20.43
CA ARG A 79 -0.46 7.63 -19.56
C ARG A 79 0.75 6.76 -19.18
N THR A 80 1.84 7.43 -18.84
CA THR A 80 3.05 6.82 -18.27
C THR A 80 3.26 7.38 -16.87
N TYR A 81 3.71 6.52 -15.96
CA TYR A 81 3.86 6.83 -14.55
C TYR A 81 5.29 6.54 -14.12
N ARG A 82 5.92 7.48 -13.42
CA ARG A 82 7.26 7.28 -12.89
C ARG A 82 7.19 6.44 -11.62
N VAL A 83 7.91 5.32 -11.61
CA VAL A 83 7.93 4.38 -10.50
C VAL A 83 9.38 4.01 -10.20
N ARG A 84 9.78 4.14 -8.95
CA ARG A 84 11.04 3.59 -8.45
C ARG A 84 10.88 2.10 -8.22
N VAL A 85 11.78 1.32 -8.80
CA VAL A 85 11.82 -0.14 -8.68
C VAL A 85 13.18 -0.51 -8.11
N GLY A 86 13.20 -1.34 -7.08
CA GLY A 86 14.42 -1.89 -6.50
C GLY A 86 15.06 -2.93 -7.42
N SER A 87 16.32 -3.27 -7.16
CA SER A 87 17.04 -4.32 -7.91
C SER A 87 16.39 -5.71 -7.83
N ASP A 88 15.57 -5.95 -6.81
CA ASP A 88 14.76 -7.16 -6.64
C ASP A 88 13.49 -7.16 -7.52
N GLY A 89 13.20 -6.06 -8.22
CA GLY A 89 12.02 -5.88 -9.06
C GLY A 89 10.77 -5.43 -8.28
N MET A 90 10.92 -5.11 -7.00
CA MET A 90 9.81 -4.64 -6.17
C MET A 90 9.62 -3.14 -6.36
N LEU A 91 8.37 -2.70 -6.42
CA LEU A 91 8.05 -1.27 -6.39
C LEU A 91 8.47 -0.71 -5.03
N GLU A 92 9.07 0.47 -5.03
CA GLU A 92 9.48 1.19 -3.81
C GLU A 92 8.74 2.51 -3.64
N GLU A 93 8.51 3.23 -4.75
CA GLU A 93 7.84 4.53 -4.77
C GLU A 93 7.21 4.80 -6.13
N GLY A 94 6.10 5.54 -6.20
CA GLY A 94 5.53 6.04 -7.44
C GLY A 94 4.03 5.84 -7.52
N THR A 95 3.51 5.82 -8.75
CA THR A 95 2.07 5.65 -9.01
C THR A 95 1.76 4.29 -9.63
N MET A 96 0.88 3.53 -8.97
CA MET A 96 0.31 2.29 -9.48
C MET A 96 -1.15 2.50 -9.83
N VAL A 97 -1.52 2.14 -11.07
CA VAL A 97 -2.91 2.17 -11.52
C VAL A 97 -3.50 0.78 -11.38
N ARG A 98 -4.69 0.70 -10.79
CA ARG A 98 -5.45 -0.53 -10.59
C ARG A 98 -6.78 -0.46 -11.35
N GLY A 99 -7.33 -1.63 -11.63
CA GLY A 99 -8.45 -1.81 -12.53
C GLY A 99 -8.06 -2.81 -13.63
N GLY A 100 -8.93 -3.78 -13.89
CA GLY A 100 -8.74 -4.70 -15.01
C GLY A 100 -9.36 -4.15 -16.28
N ALA A 101 -8.85 -4.55 -17.45
CA ALA A 101 -9.50 -4.31 -18.75
C ALA A 101 -10.93 -4.91 -18.83
N VAL A 102 -11.25 -5.84 -17.93
CA VAL A 102 -12.57 -6.48 -17.77
C VAL A 102 -13.46 -5.80 -16.73
N SER A 103 -12.98 -4.76 -16.04
CA SER A 103 -13.84 -3.96 -15.15
C SER A 103 -14.75 -3.10 -16.02
N PHE A 104 -16.06 -3.19 -15.82
CA PHE A 104 -17.03 -2.31 -16.47
C PHE A 104 -16.85 -0.83 -16.06
N GLU A 105 -16.10 -0.58 -14.99
CA GLU A 105 -15.73 0.77 -14.55
C GLU A 105 -14.63 1.32 -15.46
N LYS A 106 -14.97 2.36 -16.24
CA LYS A 106 -14.05 3.03 -17.18
C LYS A 106 -12.94 3.83 -16.48
N ILE A 107 -13.10 4.11 -15.19
CA ILE A 107 -12.19 4.94 -14.41
C ILE A 107 -11.35 3.99 -13.55
N PRO A 108 -10.03 3.89 -13.79
CA PRO A 108 -9.17 3.08 -12.94
C PRO A 108 -8.93 3.77 -11.60
N SER A 109 -8.70 2.98 -10.55
CA SER A 109 -8.23 3.52 -9.28
C SER A 109 -6.72 3.74 -9.32
N THR A 110 -6.21 4.68 -8.53
CA THR A 110 -4.78 5.01 -8.53
C THR A 110 -4.23 5.07 -7.12
N TYR A 111 -3.03 4.52 -6.93
CA TYR A 111 -2.25 4.72 -5.72
C TYR A 111 -1.00 5.49 -6.05
N THR A 112 -0.68 6.54 -5.29
CA THR A 112 0.59 7.26 -5.38
C THR A 112 1.24 7.32 -4.00
N GLY A 113 2.45 6.80 -3.87
CA GLY A 113 3.17 6.80 -2.60
C GLY A 113 4.31 5.81 -2.58
N THR A 114 4.61 5.31 -1.38
CA THR A 114 5.66 4.31 -1.16
C THR A 114 5.09 2.91 -1.08
N PHE A 115 5.90 1.94 -1.43
CA PHE A 115 5.58 0.54 -1.39
C PHE A 115 6.50 -0.18 -0.40
N TRP A 116 6.15 -1.42 -0.06
CA TRP A 116 7.03 -2.30 0.69
C TRP A 116 6.80 -3.76 0.27
N ALA A 117 7.80 -4.60 0.51
CA ALA A 117 7.74 -6.03 0.25
C ALA A 117 7.06 -6.77 1.41
N ALA A 118 5.79 -7.12 1.26
CA ALA A 118 5.10 -7.95 2.24
C ALA A 118 5.26 -9.44 1.90
N ALA A 119 5.73 -10.24 2.86
CA ALA A 119 5.73 -11.68 2.74
C ALA A 119 4.29 -12.20 2.64
N ASN A 120 3.96 -12.93 1.57
CA ASN A 120 2.69 -13.64 1.44
C ASN A 120 2.94 -15.15 1.57
N PRO A 121 2.66 -15.75 2.75
CA PRO A 121 2.97 -17.15 3.02
C PRO A 121 2.13 -18.12 2.18
N PHE A 122 0.98 -17.68 1.65
CA PHE A 122 0.08 -18.53 0.87
C PHE A 122 0.53 -18.72 -0.59
N VAL A 123 1.39 -17.83 -1.10
CA VAL A 123 1.99 -17.95 -2.44
C VAL A 123 3.51 -18.13 -2.41
N GLY A 124 4.11 -18.20 -1.22
CA GLY A 124 5.54 -18.45 -1.05
C GLY A 124 6.46 -17.36 -1.60
N ARG A 125 5.96 -16.12 -1.75
CA ARG A 125 6.75 -14.99 -2.30
C ARG A 125 6.38 -13.67 -1.65
N ASN A 126 7.25 -12.68 -1.80
CA ASN A 126 6.96 -11.30 -1.44
C ASN A 126 6.03 -10.66 -2.49
N VAL A 127 5.18 -9.76 -2.03
CA VAL A 127 4.29 -8.95 -2.87
C VAL A 127 4.52 -7.47 -2.57
N ALA A 128 4.57 -6.64 -3.61
CA ALA A 128 4.69 -5.20 -3.46
C ALA A 128 3.33 -4.66 -3.02
N VAL A 129 3.28 -4.03 -1.85
CA VAL A 129 2.04 -3.54 -1.25
C VAL A 129 2.16 -2.08 -0.88
N PHE A 130 1.02 -1.40 -0.77
CA PHE A 130 0.95 -0.01 -0.34
C PHE A 130 1.52 0.13 1.06
N LYS A 131 2.31 1.19 1.27
CA LYS A 131 2.95 1.48 2.54
C LYS A 131 2.44 2.80 3.10
N THR A 132 2.73 3.91 2.45
CA THR A 132 2.30 5.25 2.86
C THR A 132 2.06 6.06 1.61
N GLY A 133 0.86 6.63 1.46
CA GLY A 133 0.52 7.37 0.25
C GLY A 133 -0.96 7.71 0.15
N ARG A 134 -1.37 7.96 -1.09
CA ARG A 134 -2.72 8.38 -1.46
C ARG A 134 -3.31 7.38 -2.44
N TYR A 135 -4.43 6.76 -2.06
CA TYR A 135 -5.24 5.94 -2.94
C TYR A 135 -6.50 6.70 -3.36
N GLU A 136 -6.79 6.77 -4.65
CA GLU A 136 -8.01 7.35 -5.21
C GLU A 136 -8.82 6.23 -5.86
N ASP A 137 -10.05 6.03 -5.41
CA ASP A 137 -10.93 4.99 -5.94
C ASP A 137 -11.68 5.45 -7.19
N THR A 138 -12.47 4.55 -7.77
CA THR A 138 -13.19 4.79 -9.03
C THR A 138 -14.33 5.80 -8.91
N LYS A 139 -14.66 6.22 -7.68
CA LYS A 139 -15.65 7.26 -7.37
C LYS A 139 -14.99 8.59 -7.04
N GLY A 140 -13.66 8.72 -7.20
CA GLY A 140 -12.92 9.92 -6.84
C GLY A 140 -12.75 10.13 -5.34
N ARG A 141 -13.06 9.12 -4.51
CA ARG A 141 -12.82 9.18 -3.06
C ARG A 141 -11.36 8.88 -2.79
N ILE A 142 -10.78 9.68 -1.91
CA ILE A 142 -9.34 9.66 -1.63
C ILE A 142 -9.10 9.08 -0.25
N TYR A 143 -8.09 8.24 -0.13
CA TYR A 143 -7.61 7.63 1.12
C TYR A 143 -6.13 7.98 1.26
N ASP A 144 -5.80 8.96 2.11
CA ASP A 144 -4.43 9.46 2.34
C ASP A 144 -3.93 9.05 3.73
N GLY A 145 -2.81 8.30 3.78
CA GLY A 145 -2.27 7.76 5.03
C GLY A 145 -1.41 6.51 4.86
N ASP A 146 -1.41 5.68 5.91
CA ASP A 146 -0.59 4.47 6.03
C ASP A 146 -1.42 3.21 5.77
N PHE A 147 -0.83 2.25 5.07
CA PHE A 147 -1.46 1.02 4.63
C PHE A 147 -0.71 -0.19 5.19
N VAL A 148 -1.48 -1.21 5.59
CA VAL A 148 -1.01 -2.50 6.03
C VAL A 148 -1.70 -3.57 5.21
N TYR A 149 -0.91 -4.45 4.61
CA TYR A 149 -1.43 -5.61 3.90
C TYR A 149 -1.50 -6.84 4.82
N VAL A 150 -2.66 -7.48 4.82
CA VAL A 150 -2.93 -8.77 5.46
C VAL A 150 -3.21 -9.78 4.35
N PRO A 151 -2.33 -10.77 4.12
CA PRO A 151 -2.56 -11.76 3.08
C PRO A 151 -3.75 -12.67 3.44
N SER A 152 -4.53 -13.04 2.44
CA SER A 152 -5.65 -14.00 2.57
C SER A 152 -5.22 -15.41 2.15
N LYS A 153 -5.93 -16.42 2.65
CA LYS A 153 -5.78 -17.83 2.24
C LYS A 153 -6.00 -18.03 0.74
N ILE A 154 -6.78 -17.17 0.10
CA ILE A 154 -7.00 -17.24 -1.35
C ILE A 154 -5.75 -16.72 -2.05
N ALA A 155 -5.14 -17.58 -2.87
CA ALA A 155 -3.85 -17.32 -3.49
C ALA A 155 -3.83 -15.98 -4.25
N GLY A 156 -2.89 -15.10 -3.87
CA GLY A 156 -2.71 -13.80 -4.50
C GLY A 156 -3.70 -12.72 -4.08
N MET A 157 -4.62 -13.01 -3.15
CA MET A 157 -5.55 -12.04 -2.58
C MET A 157 -5.10 -11.55 -1.20
N GLY A 158 -5.68 -10.46 -0.74
CA GLY A 158 -5.54 -10.01 0.64
C GLY A 158 -6.43 -8.83 0.96
N VAL A 159 -6.22 -8.28 2.15
CA VAL A 159 -6.97 -7.15 2.69
C VAL A 159 -6.00 -6.05 3.04
N TYR A 160 -6.37 -4.80 2.76
CA TYR A 160 -5.68 -3.64 3.30
C TYR A 160 -6.39 -3.14 4.54
N VAL A 161 -5.62 -2.92 5.59
CA VAL A 161 -6.02 -2.05 6.71
C VAL A 161 -5.30 -0.73 6.54
N PHE A 162 -6.06 0.36 6.56
CA PHE A 162 -5.60 1.71 6.28
C PHE A 162 -5.85 2.60 7.50
N GLN A 163 -4.85 3.36 7.94
CA GLN A 163 -5.02 4.43 8.91
C GLN A 163 -4.74 5.77 8.22
N GLY A 164 -5.70 6.67 8.26
CA GLY A 164 -5.54 7.98 7.63
C GLY A 164 -6.84 8.76 7.55
N VAL A 165 -6.99 9.49 6.45
CA VAL A 165 -8.21 10.23 6.13
C VAL A 165 -8.84 9.71 4.85
N ARG A 166 -10.16 9.54 4.86
CA ARG A 166 -10.99 9.43 3.67
C ARG A 166 -11.54 10.82 3.33
N ILE A 167 -11.31 11.28 2.12
CA ILE A 167 -11.81 12.55 1.60
C ILE A 167 -12.79 12.23 0.46
N ASP A 168 -14.02 12.72 0.61
CA ASP A 168 -15.11 12.60 -0.34
C ASP A 168 -15.47 14.01 -0.81
N ALA A 169 -15.00 14.38 -2.00
CA ALA A 169 -15.13 15.76 -2.47
C ALA A 169 -16.57 16.11 -2.88
N GLU A 170 -17.33 15.11 -3.34
CA GLU A 170 -18.72 15.25 -3.76
C GLU A 170 -19.63 15.54 -2.56
N GLU A 171 -19.37 14.89 -1.43
CA GLU A 171 -20.15 15.02 -0.19
C GLU A 171 -19.58 16.07 0.78
N ASP A 172 -18.52 16.79 0.40
CA ASP A 172 -17.71 17.67 1.28
C ASP A 172 -17.35 17.02 2.63
N GLU A 173 -16.98 15.73 2.59
CA GLU A 173 -16.78 14.93 3.80
C GLU A 173 -15.33 14.46 3.94
N VAL A 174 -14.73 14.76 5.07
CA VAL A 174 -13.45 14.21 5.51
C VAL A 174 -13.68 13.36 6.75
N ILE A 175 -13.39 12.06 6.64
CA ILE A 175 -13.47 11.09 7.74
C ILE A 175 -12.08 10.60 8.09
N ALA A 176 -11.66 10.95 9.31
CA ALA A 176 -10.47 10.41 9.95
C ALA A 176 -10.73 9.01 10.54
N GLY A 177 -9.77 8.10 10.42
CA GLY A 177 -9.76 6.87 11.23
C GLY A 177 -9.08 5.66 10.60
N LEU A 178 -9.48 4.49 11.09
CA LEU A 178 -9.09 3.18 10.54
C LEU A 178 -10.15 2.68 9.56
N PHE A 179 -9.69 2.14 8.44
CA PHE A 179 -10.50 1.55 7.40
C PHE A 179 -9.94 0.17 7.05
N ALA A 180 -10.80 -0.70 6.54
CA ALA A 180 -10.41 -1.98 6.00
C ALA A 180 -11.05 -2.17 4.63
N SER A 181 -10.34 -2.83 3.72
CA SER A 181 -10.90 -3.22 2.43
C SER A 181 -11.60 -4.57 2.50
N ASP A 182 -12.42 -4.87 1.50
CA ASP A 182 -12.74 -6.26 1.19
C ASP A 182 -11.49 -7.01 0.70
N GLU A 183 -11.59 -8.34 0.61
CA GLU A 183 -10.59 -9.14 -0.09
C GLU A 183 -10.53 -8.75 -1.56
N PHE A 184 -9.34 -8.45 -2.05
CA PHE A 184 -9.13 -8.06 -3.43
C PHE A 184 -8.02 -8.88 -4.07
N GLY A 185 -8.16 -9.13 -5.37
CA GLY A 185 -7.16 -9.80 -6.19
C GLY A 185 -6.18 -8.82 -6.85
N PRO A 186 -5.14 -9.36 -7.53
CA PRO A 186 -4.24 -8.56 -8.34
C PRO A 186 -5.03 -7.78 -9.40
N ASN A 187 -4.72 -6.49 -9.56
CA ASN A 187 -5.36 -5.57 -10.52
C ASN A 187 -6.83 -5.22 -10.25
N GLN A 188 -7.46 -5.70 -9.18
CA GLN A 188 -8.80 -5.25 -8.80
C GLN A 188 -8.76 -3.89 -8.11
N ASN A 189 -9.82 -3.09 -8.31
CA ASN A 189 -10.07 -1.89 -7.52
C ASN A 189 -10.27 -2.29 -6.05
N ILE A 190 -9.78 -1.45 -5.15
CA ILE A 190 -9.92 -1.62 -3.70
C ILE A 190 -11.01 -0.67 -3.22
N THR A 191 -12.00 -1.20 -2.52
CA THR A 191 -12.99 -0.39 -1.81
C THR A 191 -12.67 -0.47 -0.33
N PHE A 192 -12.64 0.68 0.34
CA PHE A 192 -12.40 0.77 1.78
C PHE A 192 -13.69 1.12 2.51
N TYR A 193 -13.88 0.47 3.65
CA TYR A 193 -14.95 0.72 4.59
C TYR A 193 -14.35 1.10 5.92
N ARG A 194 -15.08 1.89 6.71
CA ARG A 194 -14.64 2.18 8.07
C ARG A 194 -14.49 0.86 8.82
N ALA A 195 -13.34 0.67 9.46
CA ALA A 195 -13.04 -0.57 10.15
C ALA A 195 -14.01 -0.73 11.32
N ARG A 196 -14.63 -1.90 11.40
CA ARG A 196 -15.47 -2.32 12.53
C ARG A 196 -14.70 -3.35 13.35
N GLU A 197 -14.94 -3.36 14.65
CA GLU A 197 -14.26 -4.28 15.56
C GLU A 197 -14.51 -5.76 15.19
N ASP A 198 -15.76 -6.11 14.90
CA ASP A 198 -16.17 -7.46 14.49
C ASP A 198 -15.42 -7.94 13.24
N TYR A 199 -15.21 -7.04 12.28
CA TYR A 199 -14.48 -7.34 11.05
C TYR A 199 -12.97 -7.54 11.30
N LEU A 200 -12.35 -6.72 12.17
CA LEU A 200 -10.94 -6.90 12.52
C LEU A 200 -10.70 -8.22 13.28
N VAL A 201 -11.62 -8.59 14.17
CA VAL A 201 -11.62 -9.91 14.84
C VAL A 201 -11.75 -11.03 13.82
N LYS A 202 -12.69 -10.89 12.86
CA LYS A 202 -12.81 -11.86 11.75
C LYS A 202 -11.51 -11.98 10.97
N LEU A 203 -10.86 -10.88 10.57
CA LEU A 203 -9.59 -10.92 9.83
C LEU A 203 -8.49 -11.63 10.61
N GLN A 204 -8.39 -11.37 11.92
CA GLN A 204 -7.46 -12.10 12.76
C GLN A 204 -7.81 -13.59 12.81
N ASN A 205 -9.08 -13.95 12.99
CA ASN A 205 -9.50 -15.34 13.06
C ASN A 205 -9.32 -16.08 11.73
N ASP A 206 -9.50 -15.40 10.60
CA ASP A 206 -9.22 -15.97 9.27
C ASP A 206 -7.72 -16.26 9.10
N PHE A 207 -6.87 -15.36 9.60
CA PHE A 207 -5.41 -15.52 9.58
C PHE A 207 -4.91 -16.55 10.61
N ALA A 208 -5.41 -16.49 11.85
CA ALA A 208 -5.07 -17.39 12.94
C ALA A 208 -5.63 -18.79 12.73
N GLY A 209 -6.83 -18.92 12.16
CA GLY A 209 -7.38 -20.18 11.66
C GLY A 209 -6.65 -20.72 10.43
N ALA A 210 -5.74 -19.95 9.83
CA ALA A 210 -4.71 -20.49 8.91
C ALA A 210 -3.49 -21.04 9.66
N LYS A 211 -3.31 -20.68 10.94
CA LYS A 211 -2.13 -20.94 11.76
C LYS A 211 -2.40 -21.80 13.02
N ALA A 212 -3.65 -22.17 13.28
CA ALA A 212 -4.16 -22.95 14.42
C ALA A 212 -3.84 -22.34 15.81
N ASP A 213 -4.82 -21.68 16.46
CA ASP A 213 -4.90 -21.51 17.93
C ASP A 213 -6.26 -20.90 18.34
N ALA A 214 -6.86 -21.38 19.44
CA ALA A 214 -8.25 -21.11 19.84
C ALA A 214 -8.44 -20.16 21.06
N ASP A 215 -7.38 -19.70 21.74
CA ASP A 215 -7.50 -18.97 23.02
C ASP A 215 -7.51 -17.42 22.91
N ARG A 216 -7.91 -16.83 21.77
CA ARG A 216 -7.57 -15.41 21.43
C ARG A 216 -8.70 -14.37 21.48
N ASP A 217 -9.97 -14.75 21.58
CA ASP A 217 -11.07 -13.84 21.23
C ASP A 217 -11.25 -12.64 22.18
N ALA A 218 -11.22 -12.84 23.50
CA ALA A 218 -11.52 -11.78 24.47
C ALA A 218 -10.43 -10.69 24.55
N GLN A 219 -9.15 -11.09 24.49
CA GLN A 219 -8.02 -10.16 24.56
C GLN A 219 -7.82 -9.39 23.26
N THR A 220 -8.14 -10.00 22.12
CA THR A 220 -8.00 -9.33 20.84
C THR A 220 -9.06 -8.25 20.63
N GLN A 221 -10.29 -8.47 21.09
CA GLN A 221 -11.31 -7.42 21.08
C GLN A 221 -10.85 -6.16 21.85
N ALA A 222 -10.24 -6.34 23.03
CA ALA A 222 -9.69 -5.23 23.80
C ALA A 222 -8.56 -4.49 23.06
N PHE A 223 -7.68 -5.21 22.36
CA PHE A 223 -6.63 -4.63 21.52
C PHE A 223 -7.20 -3.84 20.34
N PHE A 224 -8.17 -4.39 19.60
CA PHE A 224 -8.76 -3.68 18.46
C PHE A 224 -9.55 -2.46 18.89
N LYS A 225 -10.26 -2.52 20.03
CA LYS A 225 -10.88 -1.33 20.62
C LYS A 225 -9.82 -0.26 20.91
N ALA A 226 -8.76 -0.62 21.64
CA ALA A 226 -7.66 0.29 21.96
C ALA A 226 -7.07 0.93 20.70
N LEU A 227 -6.77 0.12 19.69
CA LEU A 227 -6.19 0.58 18.44
C LEU A 227 -7.12 1.49 17.64
N LEU A 228 -8.38 1.09 17.42
CA LEU A 228 -9.37 1.90 16.71
C LEU A 228 -9.52 3.27 17.37
N GLY A 229 -9.52 3.26 18.69
CA GLY A 229 -9.36 4.43 19.51
C GLY A 229 -8.21 5.31 19.09
N ILE A 230 -7.00 4.78 19.24
CA ILE A 230 -5.76 5.50 19.00
C ILE A 230 -5.67 6.03 17.58
N THR A 231 -6.10 5.24 16.60
CA THR A 231 -6.11 5.67 15.20
C THR A 231 -7.02 6.86 14.96
N ASN A 232 -8.17 6.93 15.64
CA ASN A 232 -9.08 8.07 15.57
C ASN A 232 -8.52 9.30 16.33
N ALA A 233 -7.71 9.12 17.39
CA ALA A 233 -7.01 10.22 18.09
C ALA A 233 -5.83 10.75 17.30
N GLY A 234 -5.09 9.85 16.67
CA GLY A 234 -3.87 10.16 15.93
C GLY A 234 -4.10 11.18 14.83
N VAL A 235 -5.32 11.27 14.30
CA VAL A 235 -5.67 12.29 13.29
C VAL A 235 -5.76 13.71 13.88
N ASN A 236 -6.12 13.87 15.14
CA ASN A 236 -5.97 15.17 15.83
C ASN A 236 -4.48 15.49 16.12
N MET A 237 -3.61 14.48 16.17
CA MET A 237 -2.15 14.62 16.39
C MET A 237 -1.32 14.58 15.09
N MET A 238 -1.94 14.48 13.91
CA MET A 238 -1.27 14.63 12.59
C MET A 238 -0.81 16.08 12.31
N GLN A 239 -0.79 16.93 13.34
CA GLN A 239 -0.36 18.34 13.38
C GLN A 239 1.12 18.59 13.03
N GLY A 240 1.84 17.62 12.46
CA GLY A 240 3.25 17.80 12.11
C GLY A 240 3.66 16.84 11.01
N ARG A 241 3.41 17.22 9.75
CA ARG A 241 3.88 16.47 8.58
C ARG A 241 5.42 16.54 8.41
N SER A 242 6.14 17.22 9.30
CA SER A 242 7.59 17.10 9.45
C SER A 242 7.93 16.15 10.61
N SER A 243 8.51 14.99 10.30
CA SER A 243 9.20 14.06 11.21
C SER A 243 8.42 13.15 12.18
N GLY A 244 7.11 13.28 12.37
CA GLY A 244 6.36 12.54 13.40
C GLY A 244 5.67 11.20 13.04
N SER A 245 5.88 10.65 11.83
CA SER A 245 5.15 9.46 11.30
C SER A 245 5.34 8.15 12.11
N GLY A 246 6.33 8.07 12.99
CA GLY A 246 6.67 6.83 13.71
C GLY A 246 5.55 6.25 14.59
N GLY A 247 4.67 7.08 15.15
CA GLY A 247 3.62 6.63 16.09
C GLY A 247 2.48 5.84 15.46
N ASN A 248 1.87 6.39 14.42
CA ASN A 248 0.78 5.75 13.72
C ASN A 248 1.26 4.47 13.04
N ARG A 249 2.46 4.51 12.46
CA ARG A 249 3.09 3.33 11.86
C ARG A 249 3.36 2.23 12.87
N MET A 250 3.82 2.57 14.08
CA MET A 250 4.01 1.59 15.15
C MET A 250 2.69 0.91 15.56
N ALA A 251 1.60 1.68 15.68
CA ALA A 251 0.29 1.14 15.99
C ALA A 251 -0.23 0.19 14.89
N LEU A 252 -0.05 0.57 13.62
CA LEU A 252 -0.37 -0.25 12.46
C LEU A 252 0.52 -1.50 12.32
N ASP A 253 1.80 -1.39 12.65
CA ASP A 253 2.72 -2.53 12.61
C ASP A 253 2.36 -3.54 13.72
N LEU A 254 2.14 -3.06 14.95
CA LEU A 254 1.62 -3.88 16.04
C LEU A 254 0.29 -4.54 15.67
N LEU A 255 -0.62 -3.81 15.03
CA LEU A 255 -1.86 -4.36 14.47
C LEU A 255 -1.58 -5.49 13.48
N SER A 256 -0.68 -5.25 12.51
CA SER A 256 -0.31 -6.26 11.53
C SER A 256 0.22 -7.51 12.21
N GLN A 257 1.10 -7.35 13.20
CA GLN A 257 1.67 -8.47 13.95
C GLN A 257 0.63 -9.22 14.78
N VAL A 258 -0.33 -8.52 15.41
CA VAL A 258 -1.44 -9.15 16.15
C VAL A 258 -2.37 -9.92 15.21
N ILE A 259 -2.75 -9.32 14.06
CA ILE A 259 -3.54 -10.00 13.02
C ILE A 259 -2.80 -11.24 12.52
N LYS A 260 -1.48 -11.13 12.29
CA LYS A 260 -0.64 -12.24 11.83
C LYS A 260 -0.35 -13.30 12.91
N GLY A 261 -0.82 -13.07 14.13
CA GLY A 261 -0.52 -13.93 15.28
C GLY A 261 0.96 -14.00 15.66
N GLN A 262 1.75 -13.01 15.27
CA GLN A 262 3.17 -12.86 15.59
C GLN A 262 3.38 -12.17 16.95
N GLN A 263 2.45 -11.30 17.36
CA GLN A 263 2.45 -10.59 18.63
C GLN A 263 1.19 -10.96 19.41
N LYS A 264 1.31 -11.18 20.73
CA LYS A 264 0.14 -11.33 21.61
C LYS A 264 -0.56 -9.98 21.76
N ALA A 265 -1.89 -9.99 21.68
CA ALA A 265 -2.71 -8.79 21.81
C ALA A 265 -2.38 -7.99 23.08
N ASP A 266 -2.21 -8.66 24.22
CA ASP A 266 -1.89 -8.01 25.50
C ASP A 266 -0.55 -7.25 25.48
N ALA A 267 0.51 -7.89 24.97
CA ALA A 267 1.81 -7.24 24.83
C ALA A 267 1.77 -6.05 23.86
N ALA A 268 0.96 -6.14 22.80
CA ALA A 268 0.73 -5.03 21.89
C ALA A 268 -0.03 -3.87 22.55
N VAL A 269 -1.07 -4.16 23.37
CA VAL A 269 -1.81 -3.15 24.14
C VAL A 269 -0.89 -2.44 25.13
N GLU A 270 -0.03 -3.16 25.85
CA GLU A 270 0.91 -2.56 26.80
C GLU A 270 1.90 -1.62 26.10
N THR A 271 2.49 -2.10 25.00
CA THR A 271 3.43 -1.34 24.19
C THR A 271 2.79 -0.05 23.66
N LEU A 272 1.57 -0.17 23.15
CA LEU A 272 0.82 0.93 22.56
C LEU A 272 0.31 1.91 23.64
N GLY A 273 -0.17 1.39 24.78
CA GLY A 273 -0.59 2.18 25.93
C GLY A 273 0.57 2.96 26.56
N ALA A 274 1.76 2.37 26.63
CA ALA A 274 2.96 3.06 27.11
C ALA A 274 3.37 4.20 26.16
N ASP A 275 3.29 3.98 24.84
CA ASP A 275 3.57 5.03 23.86
C ASP A 275 2.56 6.19 23.96
N LEU A 276 1.27 5.86 24.01
CA LEU A 276 0.20 6.83 24.25
C LEU A 276 0.43 7.63 25.53
N GLN A 277 0.71 6.94 26.63
CA GLN A 277 0.91 7.57 27.93
C GLN A 277 2.05 8.59 27.87
N ARG A 278 3.16 8.26 27.17
CA ARG A 278 4.25 9.22 26.94
C ARG A 278 3.82 10.43 26.12
N ARG A 279 3.02 10.22 25.06
CA ARG A 279 2.50 11.32 24.22
C ARG A 279 1.54 12.23 24.98
N ILE A 280 0.63 11.64 25.73
CA ILE A 280 -0.36 12.36 26.53
C ILE A 280 0.32 13.08 27.69
N ALA A 281 1.36 12.50 28.29
CA ALA A 281 2.20 13.19 29.26
C ALA A 281 2.81 14.49 28.69
N ALA A 282 3.16 14.49 27.41
CA ALA A 282 3.68 15.67 26.71
C ALA A 282 2.60 16.69 26.28
N GLN A 283 1.31 16.38 26.43
CA GLN A 283 0.21 17.25 25.99
C GLN A 283 -0.85 17.47 27.10
N PRO A 284 -0.67 18.48 27.97
CA PRO A 284 -1.55 18.72 29.12
C PRO A 284 -3.03 18.90 28.76
N LYS A 285 -3.33 19.50 27.60
CA LYS A 285 -4.71 19.67 27.12
C LYS A 285 -5.42 18.33 26.90
N LEU A 286 -4.73 17.35 26.31
CA LEU A 286 -5.28 16.01 26.09
C LEU A 286 -5.58 15.29 27.40
N GLN A 287 -4.76 15.49 28.44
CA GLN A 287 -5.01 14.86 29.75
C GLN A 287 -6.35 15.28 30.34
N THR A 288 -6.66 16.58 30.24
CA THR A 288 -7.92 17.16 30.71
C THR A 288 -9.10 16.69 29.86
N GLU A 289 -8.97 16.75 28.53
CA GLU A 289 -10.06 16.37 27.61
C GLU A 289 -10.43 14.89 27.71
N LEU A 290 -9.44 14.01 27.87
CA LEU A 290 -9.64 12.57 27.95
C LEU A 290 -9.98 12.09 29.38
N GLN A 291 -10.12 13.00 30.35
CA GLN A 291 -10.43 12.69 31.75
C GLN A 291 -9.53 11.57 32.31
N LEU A 292 -8.22 11.68 32.05
CA LEU A 292 -7.23 10.66 32.44
C LEU A 292 -6.78 10.78 33.90
N ALA A 293 -7.36 11.71 34.66
CA ALA A 293 -7.12 11.81 36.10
C ALA A 293 -7.43 10.46 36.79
N GLY A 294 -6.48 9.97 37.60
CA GLY A 294 -6.60 8.72 38.33
C GLY A 294 -6.38 7.44 37.51
N VAL A 295 -6.03 7.55 36.22
CA VAL A 295 -5.67 6.40 35.41
C VAL A 295 -4.23 5.99 35.72
N SER A 296 -4.02 4.75 36.14
CA SER A 296 -2.71 4.30 36.65
C SER A 296 -1.98 3.35 35.71
N THR A 297 -2.69 2.74 34.76
CA THR A 297 -2.11 1.74 33.85
C THR A 297 -2.16 2.17 32.39
N SER A 298 -1.16 1.76 31.62
CA SER A 298 -1.10 1.93 30.16
C SER A 298 -2.35 1.36 29.45
N ARG A 299 -2.90 0.26 29.99
CA ARG A 299 -4.12 -0.40 29.49
C ARG A 299 -5.36 0.46 29.66
N GLU A 300 -5.56 1.05 30.83
CA GLU A 300 -6.69 1.95 31.10
C GLU A 300 -6.59 3.24 30.27
N VAL A 301 -5.38 3.78 30.08
CA VAL A 301 -5.15 4.93 29.18
C VAL A 301 -5.61 4.57 27.76
N ALA A 302 -5.15 3.44 27.22
CA ALA A 302 -5.53 2.99 25.89
C ALA A 302 -7.04 2.76 25.74
N GLN A 303 -7.69 2.19 26.76
CA GLN A 303 -9.15 1.96 26.78
C GLN A 303 -9.94 3.27 26.83
N LYS A 304 -9.58 4.23 27.70
CA LYS A 304 -10.29 5.51 27.80
C LYS A 304 -10.14 6.36 26.54
N VAL A 305 -8.90 6.44 26.02
CA VAL A 305 -8.61 7.06 24.72
C VAL A 305 -9.53 6.44 23.68
N ALA A 306 -9.58 5.11 23.62
CA ALA A 306 -10.42 4.44 22.65
C ALA A 306 -11.91 4.67 22.76
N GLN A 307 -12.46 4.59 23.96
CA GLN A 307 -13.88 4.85 24.20
C GLN A 307 -14.26 6.28 23.79
N SER A 308 -13.44 7.28 24.16
CA SER A 308 -13.70 8.67 23.80
C SER A 308 -13.75 8.90 22.29
N LEU A 309 -12.96 8.13 21.53
CA LEU A 309 -12.77 8.37 20.10
C LEU A 309 -13.67 7.50 19.22
N LEU A 310 -14.11 6.36 19.74
CA LEU A 310 -15.15 5.54 19.11
C LEU A 310 -16.53 6.19 19.26
N ALA A 311 -16.78 6.94 20.34
CA ALA A 311 -18.09 7.52 20.64
C ALA A 311 -18.57 8.56 19.60
N LYS A 312 -17.68 9.29 18.93
CA LYS A 312 -18.04 10.28 17.90
C LYS A 312 -16.95 10.36 16.80
N PRO A 313 -17.11 9.68 15.64
CA PRO A 313 -16.29 10.00 14.48
C PRO A 313 -16.39 11.50 14.18
N ARG A 314 -15.27 12.20 14.18
CA ARG A 314 -15.24 13.59 13.76
C ARG A 314 -15.32 13.61 12.23
N LYS A 315 -16.53 13.81 11.72
CA LYS A 315 -16.73 14.27 10.34
C LYS A 315 -16.28 15.72 10.27
N MET A 316 -15.50 16.05 9.27
CA MET A 316 -15.03 17.41 9.02
C MET A 316 -15.35 17.77 7.57
N THR A 317 -15.62 19.03 7.32
CA THR A 317 -15.64 19.58 5.96
C THR A 317 -14.23 19.63 5.39
N GLN A 318 -14.09 19.73 4.06
CA GLN A 318 -12.76 19.93 3.45
C GLN A 318 -12.12 21.24 3.91
N LYS A 319 -12.92 22.27 4.16
CA LYS A 319 -12.43 23.55 4.68
C LYS A 319 -11.81 23.40 6.07
N GLU A 320 -12.49 22.69 6.97
CA GLU A 320 -11.96 22.40 8.32
C GLU A 320 -10.69 21.56 8.23
N TYR A 321 -10.66 20.55 7.37
CA TYR A 321 -9.48 19.73 7.17
C TYR A 321 -8.29 20.54 6.60
N ALA A 322 -8.53 21.39 5.61
CA ALA A 322 -7.50 22.27 5.04
C ALA A 322 -6.96 23.25 6.09
N GLU A 323 -7.82 23.78 6.96
CA GLU A 323 -7.40 24.65 8.05
C GLU A 323 -6.56 23.91 9.09
N LEU A 324 -6.96 22.67 9.44
CA LEU A 324 -6.15 21.80 10.30
C LEU A 324 -4.76 21.53 9.71
N LEU A 325 -4.67 21.29 8.40
CA LEU A 325 -3.38 21.09 7.72
C LEU A 325 -2.50 22.34 7.76
N ARG A 326 -3.07 23.55 7.63
CA ARG A 326 -2.31 24.81 7.72
C ARG A 326 -1.76 25.05 9.12
N GLN A 327 -2.56 24.77 10.14
CA GLN A 327 -2.15 24.94 11.54
C GLN A 327 -0.98 24.01 11.91
N GLY A 328 -0.97 22.78 11.38
CA GLY A 328 0.12 21.82 11.60
C GLY A 328 1.41 22.08 10.80
N GLN A 329 1.45 23.12 9.96
CA GLN A 329 2.65 23.54 9.23
C GLN A 329 3.36 24.74 9.87
N GLN A 330 2.79 25.30 10.94
CA GLN A 330 3.44 26.37 11.70
C GLN A 330 4.57 25.78 12.56
N PRO A 331 5.82 26.28 12.42
CA PRO A 331 7.00 25.71 13.06
C PRO A 331 7.04 25.89 14.58
#